data_AF-A0A7W9XL13-F1
#
_entry.id   AF-A0A7W9XL13-F1
#
_cell.length_a   1.000
_cell.length_b   1.000
_cell.length_c   1.000
_cell.angle_alpha   90.00
_cell.angle_beta   90.00
_cell.angle_gamma   90.00
#
_symmetry.space_group_name_H-M   'P 1'
#
loop_
_entity.id
_entity.type
_entity.pdbx_description
1 polymer ?
#
loop_
_entity_poly.entity_id
_entity_poly.type
_entity_poly.pdbx_seq_one_letter_code
_entity_poly.pdbx_strand_id
1 'polypeptide(L)'
;MPYRVNPDRNVPWNTLPELPIDKHLYEDVEIYSQLGNAKAALGRLQGRSIVIPNQGLLINSISLQEAKASSAIENIFTTDDELYQAYSEEQIQQLNGPSKEVLYYREALWEGYMYLKEEQVFDENYFVKMYRIVSQFNDGIRTPIAQIVIKEGGTGPNSGKVSYTPPRGKGVVEAKLNNLIEFLNDDKTYPIDSLLKMAIGHFQFEAIHPFRDGNGRTGRIFNIHYLTKKGLLDYPILFLSRYIMDHKEDYYAGLAGVTQRGSWKNWLLYILKAVEVTSNITYDKINDIVSAKDAILKAIIEDTDIARPESLVNAIFTQPYTRVKHLVGGNIYAENTARKYLDQLTDMGVLEKRVIGKGNYYLNLELYRILSE
;
A
#
# COMPACT_ATOMS: atom_id res chain seq x y z
N MET A 1 8.83 -29.56 -14.90
CA MET A 1 10.21 -29.88 -14.43
C MET A 1 10.36 -29.28 -13.04
N PRO A 2 11.17 -29.82 -12.10
CA PRO A 2 11.32 -29.21 -10.78
C PRO A 2 11.79 -27.75 -10.92
N TYR A 3 11.18 -26.85 -10.14
CA TYR A 3 11.54 -25.43 -10.16
C TYR A 3 13.03 -25.28 -9.88
N ARG A 4 13.74 -24.56 -10.75
CA ARG A 4 15.17 -24.30 -10.54
C ARG A 4 15.30 -23.34 -9.38
N VAL A 5 15.97 -23.77 -8.31
CA VAL A 5 16.26 -22.96 -7.12
C VAL A 5 17.59 -22.21 -7.28
N ASN A 6 17.81 -21.21 -6.43
CA ASN A 6 19.07 -20.49 -6.36
C ASN A 6 20.18 -21.43 -5.87
N PRO A 7 21.20 -21.72 -6.69
CA PRO A 7 22.25 -22.67 -6.34
C PRO A 7 23.23 -22.12 -5.29
N ASP A 8 23.39 -20.80 -5.18
CA ASP A 8 24.27 -20.14 -4.20
C ASP A 8 23.78 -18.72 -3.92
N ARG A 9 23.36 -18.47 -2.67
CA ARG A 9 22.88 -17.16 -2.21
C ARG A 9 23.90 -16.03 -2.35
N ASN A 10 25.19 -16.32 -2.46
CA ASN A 10 26.24 -15.31 -2.61
C ASN A 10 26.49 -14.90 -4.06
N VAL A 11 25.99 -15.68 -5.04
CA VAL A 11 26.21 -15.46 -6.46
C VAL A 11 24.96 -14.83 -7.08
N PRO A 12 25.09 -13.82 -7.97
CA PRO A 12 23.95 -13.28 -8.70
C PRO A 12 23.14 -14.37 -9.39
N TRP A 13 21.85 -14.46 -9.06
CA TRP A 13 20.98 -15.51 -9.60
C TRP A 13 20.49 -15.19 -11.02
N ASN A 14 21.41 -15.06 -11.98
CA ASN A 14 21.12 -14.71 -13.38
C ASN A 14 20.21 -15.71 -14.09
N THR A 15 20.13 -16.94 -13.55
CA THR A 15 19.27 -18.02 -14.04
C THR A 15 17.94 -18.11 -13.29
N LEU A 16 17.54 -17.04 -12.58
CA LEU A 16 16.18 -16.87 -12.05
C LEU A 16 15.17 -17.28 -13.14
N PRO A 17 14.32 -18.28 -12.89
CA PRO A 17 13.36 -18.76 -13.87
C PRO A 17 12.48 -17.65 -14.41
N GLU A 18 12.22 -17.68 -15.72
CA GLU A 18 11.28 -16.77 -16.37
C GLU A 18 9.84 -17.15 -15.99
N LEU A 19 8.94 -16.17 -16.08
CA LEU A 19 7.50 -16.37 -16.02
C LEU A 19 6.97 -16.82 -17.38
N PRO A 20 5.88 -17.62 -17.42
CA PRO A 20 5.11 -18.11 -16.29
C PRO A 20 5.80 -19.27 -15.57
N ILE A 21 5.51 -19.45 -14.29
CA ILE A 21 5.95 -20.65 -13.56
C ILE A 21 5.16 -21.89 -14.01
N ASP A 22 5.74 -23.08 -13.80
CA ASP A 22 5.09 -24.36 -14.12
C ASP A 22 3.74 -24.49 -13.38
N LYS A 23 2.71 -24.97 -14.08
CA LYS A 23 1.34 -25.08 -13.56
C LYS A 23 1.26 -25.88 -12.28
N HIS A 24 2.05 -26.94 -12.16
CA HIS A 24 2.05 -27.79 -10.97
C HIS A 24 2.46 -27.05 -9.68
N LEU A 25 3.01 -25.83 -9.78
CA LEU A 25 3.42 -25.02 -8.62
C LEU A 25 2.28 -24.19 -8.02
N TYR A 26 1.19 -23.98 -8.78
CA TYR A 26 0.02 -23.19 -8.33
C TYR A 26 -1.32 -23.92 -8.49
N GLU A 27 -1.41 -24.96 -9.32
CA GLU A 27 -2.59 -25.82 -9.44
C GLU A 27 -2.65 -26.84 -8.29
N ASP A 28 -2.94 -26.36 -7.08
CA ASP A 28 -3.04 -27.14 -5.85
C ASP A 28 -4.38 -26.86 -5.14
N VAL A 29 -4.98 -27.90 -4.54
CA VAL A 29 -6.31 -27.82 -3.92
C VAL A 29 -6.35 -26.81 -2.77
N GLU A 30 -5.31 -26.74 -1.94
CA GLU A 30 -5.25 -25.79 -0.83
C GLU A 30 -5.09 -24.35 -1.35
N ILE A 31 -4.28 -24.16 -2.40
CA ILE A 31 -4.11 -22.86 -3.04
C ILE A 31 -5.44 -22.37 -3.60
N TYR A 32 -6.19 -23.23 -4.29
CA TYR A 32 -7.49 -22.87 -4.86
C TYR A 32 -8.58 -22.66 -3.81
N SER A 33 -8.56 -23.42 -2.72
CA SER A 33 -9.43 -23.17 -1.57
C SER A 33 -9.17 -21.79 -0.96
N GLN A 34 -7.89 -21.46 -0.68
CA GLN A 34 -7.49 -20.17 -0.13
C GLN A 34 -7.73 -19.01 -1.13
N LEU A 35 -7.56 -19.26 -2.44
CA LEU A 35 -7.90 -18.31 -3.50
C LEU A 35 -9.39 -17.98 -3.48
N GLY A 36 -10.27 -18.97 -3.29
CA GLY A 36 -11.71 -18.75 -3.16
C GLY A 36 -12.04 -17.82 -2.00
N ASN A 37 -11.43 -18.04 -0.83
CA ASN A 37 -11.60 -17.17 0.34
C ASN A 37 -11.12 -15.74 0.08
N ALA A 38 -9.94 -15.59 -0.52
CA ALA A 38 -9.37 -14.29 -0.87
C ALA A 38 -10.26 -13.51 -1.85
N LYS A 39 -10.77 -14.17 -2.90
CA LYS A 39 -11.69 -13.56 -3.88
C LYS A 39 -13.00 -13.15 -3.24
N ALA A 40 -13.58 -13.98 -2.36
CA ALA A 40 -14.81 -13.65 -1.66
C ALA A 40 -14.65 -12.44 -0.72
N ALA A 41 -13.53 -12.34 0.00
CA ALA A 41 -13.22 -11.19 0.84
C ALA A 41 -13.00 -9.92 0.00
N LEU A 42 -12.21 -10.02 -1.08
CA LEU A 42 -11.93 -8.88 -1.95
C LEU A 42 -13.19 -8.37 -2.68
N GLY A 43 -14.06 -9.28 -3.14
CA GLY A 43 -15.33 -8.92 -3.75
C GLY A 43 -16.29 -8.22 -2.79
N ARG A 44 -16.31 -8.62 -1.50
CA ARG A 44 -17.07 -7.91 -0.45
C ARG A 44 -16.54 -6.49 -0.24
N LEU A 45 -15.22 -6.32 -0.17
CA LEU A 45 -14.58 -5.02 -0.07
C LEU A 45 -14.93 -4.14 -1.29
N GLN A 46 -14.75 -4.67 -2.50
CA GLN A 46 -15.05 -3.95 -3.74
C GLN A 46 -16.52 -3.48 -3.76
N GLY A 47 -17.46 -4.40 -3.55
CA GLY A 47 -18.89 -4.10 -3.57
C GLY A 47 -19.29 -3.04 -2.55
N ARG A 48 -18.65 -3.02 -1.37
CA ARG A 48 -18.90 -1.98 -0.35
C ARG A 48 -18.31 -0.63 -0.71
N SER A 49 -17.12 -0.61 -1.32
CA SER A 49 -16.39 0.62 -1.65
C SER A 49 -17.11 1.52 -2.67
N ILE A 50 -17.86 0.93 -3.59
CA ILE A 50 -18.61 1.64 -4.65
C ILE A 50 -19.72 2.52 -4.07
N VAL A 51 -20.34 2.08 -2.96
CA VAL A 51 -21.53 2.73 -2.40
C VAL A 51 -21.19 3.99 -1.59
N ILE A 52 -19.91 4.26 -1.34
CA ILE A 52 -19.48 5.34 -0.44
C ILE A 52 -19.45 6.66 -1.21
N PRO A 53 -20.29 7.66 -0.84
CA PRO A 53 -20.44 8.90 -1.62
C PRO A 53 -19.18 9.75 -1.75
N ASN A 54 -18.21 9.58 -0.84
CA ASN A 54 -16.94 10.29 -0.87
C ASN A 54 -15.78 9.28 -0.93
N GLN A 55 -15.49 8.72 -2.10
CA GLN A 55 -14.40 7.76 -2.26
C GLN A 55 -13.02 8.38 -1.96
N GLY A 56 -12.88 9.70 -2.08
CA GLY A 56 -11.69 10.47 -1.68
C GLY A 56 -11.32 10.28 -0.20
N LEU A 57 -12.33 10.07 0.66
CA LEU A 57 -12.15 9.70 2.07
C LEU A 57 -11.29 8.44 2.22
N LEU A 58 -11.69 7.37 1.53
CA LEU A 58 -11.06 6.06 1.63
C LEU A 58 -9.65 6.09 1.06
N ILE A 59 -9.50 6.75 -0.10
CA ILE A 59 -8.21 6.96 -0.73
C ILE A 59 -7.27 7.70 0.22
N ASN A 60 -7.74 8.72 0.94
CA ASN A 60 -6.86 9.48 1.83
C ASN A 60 -6.54 8.75 3.14
N SER A 61 -7.52 8.10 3.75
CA SER A 61 -7.34 7.48 5.07
C SER A 61 -6.72 6.09 4.99
N ILE A 62 -7.27 5.20 4.15
CA ILE A 62 -6.82 3.81 4.07
C ILE A 62 -5.46 3.70 3.36
N SER A 63 -5.25 4.45 2.27
CA SER A 63 -3.95 4.46 1.58
C SER A 63 -2.82 4.98 2.47
N LEU A 64 -3.13 5.87 3.42
CA LEU A 64 -2.13 6.38 4.36
C LEU A 64 -1.76 5.32 5.41
N GLN A 65 -2.73 4.52 5.86
CA GLN A 65 -2.47 3.37 6.72
C GLN A 65 -1.59 2.32 5.99
N GLU A 66 -1.92 2.01 4.74
CA GLU A 66 -1.11 1.17 3.87
C GLU A 66 0.31 1.72 3.71
N ALA A 67 0.46 3.02 3.45
CA ALA A 67 1.75 3.67 3.33
C ALA A 67 2.58 3.55 4.62
N LYS A 68 1.96 3.77 5.78
CA LYS A 68 2.60 3.68 7.09
C LYS A 68 3.09 2.26 7.36
N ALA A 69 2.22 1.26 7.20
CA ALA A 69 2.60 -0.14 7.44
C ALA A 69 3.66 -0.62 6.44
N SER A 70 3.52 -0.27 5.16
CA SER A 70 4.49 -0.64 4.13
C SER A 70 5.88 -0.04 4.39
N SER A 71 5.93 1.19 4.90
CA SER A 71 7.17 1.86 5.26
C SER A 71 7.79 1.25 6.53
N ALA A 72 6.97 0.85 7.51
CA ALA A 72 7.43 0.19 8.73
C ALA A 72 8.12 -1.16 8.47
N ILE A 73 7.73 -1.88 7.41
CA ILE A 73 8.43 -3.11 6.97
C ILE A 73 9.90 -2.79 6.63
N GLU A 74 10.19 -1.63 6.05
CA GLU A 74 11.55 -1.16 5.75
C GLU A 74 12.23 -0.45 6.95
N ASN A 75 11.66 -0.56 8.15
CA ASN A 75 12.10 0.09 9.39
C ASN A 75 12.01 1.63 9.37
N ILE A 76 11.11 2.17 8.56
CA ILE A 76 10.76 3.59 8.54
C ILE A 76 9.56 3.79 9.45
N PHE A 77 9.80 4.25 10.67
CA PHE A 77 8.76 4.44 11.69
C PHE A 77 8.43 5.92 11.86
N THR A 78 7.14 6.23 11.88
CA THR A 78 6.61 7.56 12.22
C THR A 78 5.41 7.41 13.15
N THR A 79 5.17 8.41 13.98
CA THR A 79 3.94 8.49 14.79
C THR A 79 2.76 8.95 13.95
N ASP A 80 1.53 8.65 14.39
CA ASP A 80 0.34 9.17 13.71
C ASP A 80 0.32 10.70 13.72
N ASP A 81 0.64 11.31 14.86
CA ASP A 81 0.66 12.77 15.02
C ASP A 81 1.66 13.43 14.07
N GLU A 82 2.88 12.91 13.95
CA GLU A 82 3.89 13.41 13.00
C GLU A 82 3.47 13.20 11.55
N LEU A 83 2.84 12.07 11.22
CA LEU A 83 2.40 11.76 9.87
C LEU A 83 1.24 12.65 9.42
N TYR A 84 0.23 12.81 10.27
CA TYR A 84 -0.93 13.64 9.98
C TYR A 84 -0.58 15.13 10.01
N GLN A 85 0.34 15.55 10.88
CA GLN A 85 0.90 16.91 10.83
C GLN A 85 1.57 17.13 9.47
N ALA A 86 2.50 16.25 9.08
CA ALA A 86 3.19 16.30 7.81
C ALA A 86 2.22 16.35 6.61
N TYR A 87 1.15 15.54 6.65
CA TYR A 87 0.15 15.51 5.59
C TYR A 87 -0.66 16.81 5.47
N SER A 88 -0.88 17.50 6.59
CA SER A 88 -1.59 18.79 6.61
C SER A 88 -0.76 19.98 6.11
N GLU A 89 0.55 19.80 5.96
CA GLU A 89 1.47 20.82 5.46
C GLU A 89 1.48 20.80 3.92
N GLU A 90 1.42 21.98 3.28
CA GLU A 90 1.26 22.08 1.81
C GLU A 90 2.52 21.71 1.04
N GLN A 91 3.69 21.65 1.71
CA GLN A 91 4.97 21.41 1.04
C GLN A 91 5.69 20.22 1.66
N ILE A 92 5.38 19.02 1.15
CA ILE A 92 6.06 17.76 1.50
C ILE A 92 7.59 17.88 1.35
N GLN A 93 8.05 18.69 0.40
CA GLN A 93 9.48 18.91 0.13
C GLN A 93 10.22 19.55 1.31
N GLN A 94 9.56 20.36 2.14
CA GLN A 94 10.15 21.01 3.32
C GLN A 94 10.17 20.09 4.55
N LEU A 95 9.46 18.96 4.50
CA LEU A 95 9.49 17.97 5.57
C LEU A 95 10.81 17.22 5.56
N ASN A 96 11.26 16.81 6.74
CA ASN A 96 12.39 15.92 6.94
C ASN A 96 11.95 14.72 7.79
N GLY A 97 12.58 13.57 7.58
CA GLY A 97 12.39 12.39 8.41
C GLY A 97 11.32 11.41 7.93
N PRO A 98 10.98 10.41 8.76
CA PRO A 98 10.21 9.22 8.35
C PRO A 98 8.81 9.52 7.80
N SER A 99 8.11 10.54 8.31
CA SER A 99 6.79 10.93 7.79
C SER A 99 6.82 11.29 6.31
N LYS A 100 7.92 11.91 5.85
CA LYS A 100 8.10 12.28 4.44
C LYS A 100 8.12 11.04 3.53
N GLU A 101 8.83 10.00 3.95
CA GLU A 101 8.91 8.74 3.21
C GLU A 101 7.56 8.03 3.12
N VAL A 102 6.77 8.06 4.20
CA VAL A 102 5.38 7.54 4.20
C VAL A 102 4.51 8.32 3.22
N LEU A 103 4.62 9.66 3.19
CA LEU A 103 3.85 10.48 2.26
C LEU A 103 4.24 10.23 0.80
N TYR A 104 5.52 9.99 0.51
CA TYR A 104 5.95 9.61 -0.83
C TYR A 104 5.43 8.24 -1.26
N TYR A 105 5.33 7.27 -0.34
CA TYR A 105 4.66 6.01 -0.64
C TYR A 105 3.19 6.24 -1.04
N ARG A 106 2.46 7.04 -0.25
CA ARG A 106 1.06 7.39 -0.57
C ARG A 106 0.95 8.09 -1.93
N GLU A 107 1.85 9.03 -2.22
CA GLU A 107 1.91 9.72 -3.51
C GLU A 107 2.13 8.74 -4.65
N ALA A 108 3.07 7.80 -4.52
CA ALA A 108 3.30 6.76 -5.51
C ALA A 108 2.06 5.87 -5.71
N LEU A 109 1.36 5.50 -4.64
CA LEU A 109 0.10 4.74 -4.73
C LEU A 109 -1.02 5.52 -5.46
N TRP A 110 -1.03 6.85 -5.39
CA TRP A 110 -1.99 7.63 -6.14
C TRP A 110 -1.57 7.82 -7.60
N GLU A 111 -0.31 8.18 -7.82
CA GLU A 111 0.27 8.44 -9.14
C GLU A 111 0.29 7.20 -10.02
N GLY A 112 0.56 6.01 -9.47
CA GLY A 112 0.55 4.78 -10.24
C GLY A 112 -0.86 4.30 -10.57
N TYR A 113 -1.83 4.53 -9.68
CA TYR A 113 -3.25 4.30 -9.98
C TYR A 113 -3.72 5.19 -11.14
N MET A 114 -3.36 6.48 -11.13
CA MET A 114 -3.67 7.40 -12.22
C MET A 114 -2.97 7.03 -13.52
N TYR A 115 -1.68 6.68 -13.44
CA TYR A 115 -0.91 6.22 -14.59
C TYR A 115 -1.60 5.03 -15.28
N LEU A 116 -2.03 4.01 -14.52
CA LEU A 116 -2.66 2.82 -15.10
C LEU A 116 -4.10 3.06 -15.58
N LYS A 117 -4.78 4.09 -15.06
CA LYS A 117 -6.07 4.54 -15.60
C LYS A 117 -5.91 5.13 -17.00
N GLU A 118 -4.84 5.87 -17.24
CA GLU A 118 -4.54 6.49 -18.53
C GLU A 118 -3.94 5.49 -19.53
N GLU A 119 -2.82 4.86 -19.15
CA GLU A 119 -2.01 4.04 -20.06
C GLU A 119 -2.55 2.63 -20.25
N GLN A 120 -3.36 2.13 -19.30
CA GLN A 120 -3.95 0.79 -19.36
C GLN A 120 -2.92 -0.33 -19.61
N VAL A 121 -1.66 -0.15 -19.21
CA VAL A 121 -0.58 -1.15 -19.34
C VAL A 121 0.47 -0.95 -18.26
N PHE A 122 1.06 -2.03 -17.75
CA PHE A 122 2.33 -1.94 -17.01
C PHE A 122 3.47 -1.84 -18.01
N ASP A 123 4.39 -0.90 -17.84
CA ASP A 123 5.61 -0.80 -18.62
C ASP A 123 6.82 -0.49 -17.71
N GLU A 124 8.01 -0.33 -18.30
CA GLU A 124 9.21 0.03 -17.53
C GLU A 124 9.05 1.41 -16.88
N ASN A 125 8.41 2.36 -17.56
CA ASN A 125 8.22 3.72 -17.06
C ASN A 125 7.39 3.76 -15.79
N TYR A 126 6.34 2.93 -15.70
CA TYR A 126 5.56 2.76 -14.49
C TYR A 126 6.46 2.38 -13.31
N PHE A 127 7.28 1.32 -13.44
CA PHE A 127 8.12 0.85 -12.34
C PHE A 127 9.18 1.88 -11.96
N VAL A 128 9.81 2.54 -12.95
CA VAL A 128 10.78 3.62 -12.71
C VAL A 128 10.11 4.81 -12.04
N LYS A 129 8.91 5.23 -12.48
CA LYS A 129 8.16 6.35 -11.88
C LYS A 129 7.84 6.06 -10.42
N MET A 130 7.31 4.87 -10.12
CA MET A 130 6.97 4.48 -8.75
C MET A 130 8.22 4.43 -7.87
N TYR A 131 9.30 3.83 -8.37
CA TYR A 131 10.61 3.82 -7.70
C TYR A 131 11.09 5.23 -7.36
N ARG A 132 11.13 6.14 -8.35
CA ARG A 132 11.61 7.51 -8.16
C ARG A 132 10.79 8.28 -7.13
N ILE A 133 9.47 8.08 -7.11
CA ILE A 133 8.62 8.71 -6.10
C ILE A 133 8.95 8.13 -4.71
N VAL A 134 9.00 6.81 -4.53
CA VAL A 134 9.23 6.26 -3.17
C VAL A 134 10.64 6.46 -2.65
N SER A 135 11.65 6.45 -3.53
CA SER A 135 13.06 6.52 -3.15
C SER A 135 13.65 7.92 -3.23
N GLN A 136 12.95 8.86 -3.88
CA GLN A 136 13.42 10.23 -4.17
C GLN A 136 14.73 10.28 -4.96
N PHE A 137 15.05 9.21 -5.67
CA PHE A 137 16.21 9.16 -6.55
C PHE A 137 15.81 9.51 -7.98
N ASN A 138 16.77 10.00 -8.77
CA ASN A 138 16.54 10.39 -10.17
C ASN A 138 17.18 9.41 -11.18
N ASP A 139 17.62 8.24 -10.72
CA ASP A 139 18.11 7.15 -11.58
C ASP A 139 16.96 6.20 -11.97
N GLY A 140 17.28 5.04 -12.54
CA GLY A 140 16.32 4.03 -12.98
C GLY A 140 16.79 2.63 -12.61
N ILE A 141 16.61 1.67 -13.51
CA ILE A 141 17.13 0.31 -13.35
C ILE A 141 18.63 0.38 -13.01
N ARG A 142 19.05 -0.40 -12.01
CA ARG A 142 20.42 -0.39 -11.52
C ARG A 142 21.41 -0.82 -12.60
N THR A 143 22.61 -0.26 -12.56
CA THR A 143 23.64 -0.55 -13.56
C THR A 143 24.10 -2.01 -13.51
N PRO A 144 24.61 -2.56 -14.63
CA PRO A 144 25.15 -3.93 -14.69
C PRO A 144 26.28 -4.24 -13.70
N ILE A 145 26.94 -3.22 -13.17
CA ILE A 145 28.06 -3.35 -12.21
C ILE A 145 27.62 -3.21 -10.75
N ALA A 146 26.37 -2.81 -10.48
CA ALA A 146 25.86 -2.64 -9.13
C ALA A 146 25.91 -3.96 -8.34
N GLN A 147 26.56 -3.93 -7.18
CA GLN A 147 26.71 -5.11 -6.31
C GLN A 147 25.65 -5.08 -5.21
N ILE A 148 24.46 -5.58 -5.53
CA ILE A 148 23.36 -5.69 -4.58
C ILE A 148 23.42 -7.06 -3.91
N VAL A 149 23.28 -7.09 -2.59
CA VAL A 149 23.19 -8.31 -1.79
C VAL A 149 22.15 -8.06 -0.69
N ILE A 150 21.15 -8.92 -0.61
CA ILE A 150 20.14 -8.90 0.44
C ILE A 150 20.66 -9.73 1.61
N LYS A 151 20.68 -9.13 2.79
CA LYS A 151 21.16 -9.76 4.04
C LYS A 151 20.01 -9.99 5.00
N GLU A 152 20.15 -11.01 5.84
CA GLU A 152 19.23 -11.23 6.95
C GLU A 152 19.36 -10.08 7.96
N GLY A 153 18.22 -9.53 8.37
CA GLY A 153 18.15 -8.50 9.42
C GLY A 153 18.19 -9.08 10.84
N GLY A 154 17.96 -8.23 11.84
CA GLY A 154 17.85 -8.63 13.24
C GLY A 154 19.18 -8.67 14.00
N THR A 155 19.19 -9.29 15.18
CA THR A 155 20.34 -9.33 16.13
C THR A 155 20.83 -10.75 16.43
N GLY A 156 20.27 -11.77 15.79
CA GLY A 156 20.61 -13.18 16.03
C GLY A 156 21.88 -13.66 15.28
N PRO A 157 22.26 -14.95 15.43
CA PRO A 157 23.48 -15.53 14.85
C PRO A 157 23.56 -15.50 13.32
N ASN A 158 22.42 -15.28 12.65
CA ASN A 158 22.33 -15.16 11.20
C ASN A 158 22.25 -13.72 10.71
N SER A 159 22.15 -12.73 11.61
CA SER A 159 22.13 -11.32 11.24
C SER A 159 23.35 -10.95 10.39
N GLY A 160 23.10 -10.24 9.30
CA GLY A 160 24.13 -9.81 8.36
C GLY A 160 24.60 -10.90 7.39
N LYS A 161 24.16 -12.16 7.52
CA LYS A 161 24.44 -13.20 6.52
C LYS A 161 23.69 -12.89 5.22
N VAL A 162 24.32 -13.22 4.09
CA VAL A 162 23.67 -13.10 2.79
C VAL A 162 22.46 -14.03 2.74
N SER A 163 21.29 -13.46 2.51
CA SER A 163 20.06 -14.21 2.27
C SER A 163 19.87 -14.48 0.78
N TYR A 164 20.19 -13.50 -0.07
CA TYR A 164 19.98 -13.58 -1.51
C TYR A 164 20.82 -12.56 -2.28
N THR A 165 21.33 -12.93 -3.46
CA THR A 165 22.01 -12.01 -4.40
C THR A 165 21.21 -11.96 -5.71
N PRO A 166 20.56 -10.82 -6.03
CA PRO A 166 19.70 -10.70 -7.21
C PRO A 166 20.48 -10.81 -8.54
N PRO A 167 19.79 -11.04 -9.67
CA PRO A 167 20.40 -11.10 -11.01
C PRO A 167 21.26 -9.87 -11.31
N ARG A 168 22.37 -10.02 -12.03
CA ARG A 168 23.27 -8.92 -12.39
C ARG A 168 23.94 -9.20 -13.72
N GLY A 169 24.08 -8.17 -14.54
CA GLY A 169 24.80 -8.24 -15.81
C GLY A 169 24.14 -7.36 -16.85
N LYS A 170 24.85 -7.12 -17.95
CA LYS A 170 24.36 -6.26 -19.03
C LYS A 170 23.11 -6.88 -19.65
N GLY A 171 21.97 -6.17 -19.61
CA GLY A 171 20.70 -6.60 -20.18
C GLY A 171 19.97 -7.68 -19.40
N VAL A 172 20.52 -8.18 -18.30
CA VAL A 172 19.91 -9.29 -17.53
C VAL A 172 18.70 -8.79 -16.74
N VAL A 173 18.85 -7.67 -16.03
CA VAL A 173 17.78 -7.13 -15.17
C VAL A 173 16.63 -6.62 -16.02
N GLU A 174 16.96 -5.92 -17.10
CA GLU A 174 16.03 -5.39 -18.09
C GLU A 174 15.23 -6.51 -18.76
N ALA A 175 15.89 -7.60 -19.19
CA ALA A 175 15.20 -8.75 -19.76
C ALA A 175 14.21 -9.41 -18.78
N LYS A 176 14.60 -9.58 -17.51
CA LYS A 176 13.70 -10.17 -16.51
C LYS A 176 12.54 -9.26 -16.12
N LEU A 177 12.78 -7.95 -16.05
CA LEU A 177 11.72 -6.97 -15.84
C LEU A 177 10.74 -6.96 -17.03
N ASN A 178 11.24 -7.06 -18.26
CA ASN A 178 10.41 -7.18 -19.45
C ASN A 178 9.56 -8.45 -19.46
N ASN A 179 10.14 -9.60 -19.05
CA ASN A 179 9.36 -10.83 -18.89
C ASN A 179 8.25 -10.69 -17.82
N LEU A 180 8.53 -10.02 -16.70
CA LEU A 180 7.51 -9.69 -15.71
C LEU A 180 6.41 -8.79 -16.31
N ILE A 181 6.79 -7.73 -17.01
CA ILE A 181 5.86 -6.80 -17.66
C ILE A 181 4.94 -7.55 -18.65
N GLU A 182 5.51 -8.39 -19.50
CA GLU A 182 4.75 -9.21 -20.46
C GLU A 182 3.78 -10.13 -19.72
N PHE A 183 4.26 -10.82 -18.69
CA PHE A 183 3.44 -11.70 -17.86
C PHE A 183 2.24 -10.94 -17.29
N LEU A 184 2.43 -9.76 -16.70
CA LEU A 184 1.37 -8.99 -16.04
C LEU A 184 0.28 -8.52 -17.01
N ASN A 185 0.65 -8.17 -18.24
CA ASN A 185 -0.25 -7.58 -19.22
C ASN A 185 -0.99 -8.61 -20.09
N ASP A 186 -0.41 -9.78 -20.35
CA ASP A 186 -0.99 -10.75 -21.28
C ASP A 186 -1.80 -11.85 -20.56
N ASP A 187 -3.10 -11.65 -20.43
CA ASP A 187 -4.00 -12.66 -19.85
C ASP A 187 -4.43 -13.74 -20.85
N LYS A 188 -4.22 -13.52 -22.17
CA LYS A 188 -4.55 -14.51 -23.19
C LYS A 188 -3.50 -15.61 -23.22
N THR A 189 -2.23 -15.21 -23.22
CA THR A 189 -1.10 -16.14 -23.18
C THR A 189 -0.93 -16.76 -21.80
N TYR A 190 -1.20 -15.99 -20.74
CA TYR A 190 -1.07 -16.44 -19.35
C TYR A 190 -2.43 -16.40 -18.63
N PRO A 191 -3.34 -17.38 -18.88
CA PRO A 191 -4.69 -17.43 -18.30
C PRO A 191 -4.65 -17.94 -16.85
N ILE A 192 -3.98 -17.18 -15.99
CA ILE A 192 -3.83 -17.44 -14.55
C ILE A 192 -4.72 -16.45 -13.81
N ASP A 193 -5.39 -16.90 -12.73
CA ASP A 193 -6.21 -16.01 -11.91
C ASP A 193 -5.40 -14.81 -11.40
N SER A 194 -5.99 -13.62 -11.49
CA SER A 194 -5.34 -12.35 -11.16
C SER A 194 -4.69 -12.32 -9.78
N LEU A 195 -5.26 -12.96 -8.75
CA LEU A 195 -4.63 -12.95 -7.41
C LEU A 195 -3.37 -13.83 -7.37
N LEU A 196 -3.38 -14.97 -8.05
CA LEU A 196 -2.18 -15.80 -8.21
C LEU A 196 -1.13 -15.08 -9.05
N LYS A 197 -1.56 -14.43 -10.14
CA LYS A 197 -0.70 -13.68 -11.04
C LYS A 197 -0.03 -12.50 -10.33
N MET A 198 -0.77 -11.79 -9.47
CA MET A 198 -0.24 -10.76 -8.57
C MET A 198 0.80 -11.35 -7.61
N ALA A 199 0.49 -12.43 -6.90
CA ALA A 199 1.41 -13.04 -5.93
C ALA A 199 2.69 -13.55 -6.59
N ILE A 200 2.59 -14.15 -7.79
CA ILE A 200 3.74 -14.61 -8.59
C ILE A 200 4.58 -13.42 -9.06
N GLY A 201 3.91 -12.40 -9.61
CA GLY A 201 4.57 -11.17 -10.06
C GLY A 201 5.30 -10.44 -8.94
N HIS A 202 4.71 -10.43 -7.74
CA HIS A 202 5.30 -9.81 -6.55
C HIS A 202 6.63 -10.47 -6.18
N PHE A 203 6.63 -11.80 -6.06
CA PHE A 203 7.87 -12.55 -5.84
C PHE A 203 8.90 -12.25 -6.93
N GLN A 204 8.49 -12.29 -8.20
CA GLN A 204 9.41 -12.10 -9.31
C GLN A 204 10.04 -10.70 -9.27
N PHE A 205 9.26 -9.65 -8.98
CA PHE A 205 9.76 -8.29 -8.84
C PHE A 205 10.80 -8.18 -7.71
N GLU A 206 10.50 -8.72 -6.53
CA GLU A 206 11.41 -8.75 -5.37
C GLU A 206 12.70 -9.53 -5.68
N ALA A 207 12.59 -10.65 -6.42
CA ALA A 207 13.71 -11.50 -6.81
C ALA A 207 14.59 -10.86 -7.90
N ILE A 208 14.01 -10.11 -8.84
CA ILE A 208 14.74 -9.31 -9.84
C ILE A 208 15.50 -8.17 -9.14
N HIS A 209 14.84 -7.52 -8.17
CA HIS A 209 15.35 -6.39 -7.41
C HIS A 209 15.94 -5.32 -8.33
N PRO A 210 15.14 -4.71 -9.23
CA PRO A 210 15.66 -3.93 -10.36
C PRO A 210 16.30 -2.60 -9.98
N PHE A 211 16.01 -2.06 -8.80
CA PHE A 211 16.48 -0.75 -8.36
C PHE A 211 17.54 -0.86 -7.27
N ARG A 212 18.26 0.23 -7.00
CA ARG A 212 19.28 0.26 -5.92
C ARG A 212 18.69 0.26 -4.51
N ASP A 213 17.47 0.74 -4.36
CA ASP A 213 16.70 0.80 -3.12
C ASP A 213 15.20 0.94 -3.48
N GLY A 214 14.30 0.90 -2.49
CA GLY A 214 12.88 1.13 -2.69
C GLY A 214 12.12 -0.05 -3.29
N ASN A 215 12.81 -1.14 -3.66
CA ASN A 215 12.21 -2.33 -4.30
C ASN A 215 11.03 -2.88 -3.47
N GLY A 216 11.20 -3.09 -2.17
CA GLY A 216 10.13 -3.59 -1.31
C GLY A 216 8.85 -2.73 -1.37
N ARG A 217 9.03 -1.41 -1.27
CA ARG A 217 7.93 -0.44 -1.33
C ARG A 217 7.27 -0.42 -2.72
N THR A 218 8.06 -0.39 -3.78
CA THR A 218 7.56 -0.42 -5.17
C THR A 218 6.82 -1.72 -5.48
N GLY A 219 7.30 -2.87 -5.01
CA GLY A 219 6.64 -4.18 -5.18
C GLY A 219 5.28 -4.23 -4.49
N ARG A 220 5.18 -3.73 -3.25
CA ARG A 220 3.91 -3.67 -2.51
C ARG A 220 2.90 -2.70 -3.15
N ILE A 221 3.34 -1.56 -3.67
CA ILE A 221 2.50 -0.65 -4.46
C ILE A 221 2.00 -1.34 -5.73
N PHE A 222 2.89 -2.03 -6.45
CA PHE A 222 2.57 -2.78 -7.65
C PHE A 222 1.43 -3.78 -7.40
N ASN A 223 1.41 -4.48 -6.28
CA ASN A 223 0.35 -5.43 -5.95
C ASN A 223 -1.04 -4.77 -5.97
N ILE A 224 -1.18 -3.64 -5.27
CA ILE A 224 -2.46 -2.93 -5.17
C ILE A 224 -2.87 -2.38 -6.54
N HIS A 225 -1.93 -1.79 -7.27
CA HIS A 225 -2.15 -1.29 -8.62
C HIS A 225 -2.56 -2.38 -9.61
N TYR A 226 -2.00 -3.58 -9.47
CA TYR A 226 -2.39 -4.73 -10.29
C TYR A 226 -3.85 -5.11 -10.03
N LEU A 227 -4.28 -5.17 -8.77
CA LEU A 227 -5.67 -5.45 -8.42
C LEU A 227 -6.63 -4.39 -8.97
N THR A 228 -6.27 -3.10 -8.88
CA THR A 228 -7.11 -2.03 -9.43
C THR A 228 -7.17 -2.06 -10.96
N LYS A 229 -6.04 -2.33 -11.61
CA LYS A 229 -5.98 -2.47 -13.08
C LYS A 229 -6.86 -3.61 -13.58
N LYS A 230 -6.91 -4.72 -12.86
CA LYS A 230 -7.75 -5.88 -13.19
C LYS A 230 -9.22 -5.68 -12.83
N GLY A 231 -9.60 -4.51 -12.30
CA GLY A 231 -10.98 -4.22 -11.89
C GLY A 231 -11.46 -5.06 -10.71
N LEU A 232 -10.54 -5.62 -9.92
CA LEU A 232 -10.88 -6.31 -8.66
C LEU A 232 -11.08 -5.33 -7.50
N LEU A 233 -10.61 -4.10 -7.67
CA LEU A 233 -10.85 -2.95 -6.82
C LEU A 233 -10.98 -1.71 -7.70
N ASP A 234 -11.89 -0.80 -7.38
CA ASP A 234 -12.01 0.44 -8.16
C ASP A 234 -10.98 1.50 -7.73
N TYR A 235 -10.48 1.39 -6.51
CA TYR A 235 -9.55 2.30 -5.87
C TYR A 235 -8.46 1.53 -5.10
N PRO A 236 -7.26 2.12 -4.90
CA PRO A 236 -6.15 1.44 -4.24
C PRO A 236 -6.33 1.45 -2.71
N ILE A 237 -7.39 0.82 -2.22
CA ILE A 237 -7.81 0.87 -0.81
C ILE A 237 -7.51 -0.43 -0.04
N LEU A 238 -6.75 -1.37 -0.61
CA LEU A 238 -6.40 -2.59 0.11
C LEU A 238 -5.26 -2.33 1.09
N PHE A 239 -5.51 -2.54 2.38
CA PHE A 239 -4.51 -2.40 3.45
C PHE A 239 -3.60 -3.64 3.57
N LEU A 240 -3.00 -4.09 2.46
CA LEU A 240 -2.28 -5.36 2.35
C LEU A 240 -1.06 -5.43 3.30
N SER A 241 -0.34 -4.32 3.45
CA SER A 241 0.88 -4.25 4.24
C SER A 241 0.65 -4.45 5.74
N ARG A 242 -0.59 -4.32 6.25
CA ARG A 242 -0.89 -4.64 7.66
C ARG A 242 -0.55 -6.09 7.99
N TYR A 243 -1.07 -7.03 7.20
CA TYR A 243 -0.78 -8.45 7.43
C TYR A 243 0.71 -8.74 7.25
N ILE A 244 1.34 -8.13 6.25
CA ILE A 244 2.78 -8.31 6.00
C ILE A 244 3.60 -7.80 7.19
N MET A 245 3.23 -6.67 7.79
CA MET A 245 3.92 -6.14 8.96
C MET A 245 3.72 -7.03 10.19
N ASP A 246 2.48 -7.48 10.43
CA ASP A 246 2.14 -8.36 11.56
C ASP A 246 2.82 -9.74 11.45
N HIS A 247 3.13 -10.19 10.23
CA HIS A 247 3.74 -11.49 9.91
C HIS A 247 5.06 -11.32 9.12
N LYS A 248 5.85 -10.30 9.46
CA LYS A 248 7.05 -9.88 8.72
C LYS A 248 8.06 -11.01 8.53
N GLU A 249 8.23 -11.87 9.53
CA GLU A 249 9.15 -13.01 9.47
C GLU A 249 8.69 -14.04 8.42
N ASP A 250 7.39 -14.36 8.39
CA ASP A 250 6.80 -15.29 7.43
C ASP A 250 6.88 -14.76 6.00
N TYR A 251 6.73 -13.45 5.81
CA TYR A 251 6.89 -12.80 4.50
C TYR A 251 8.29 -13.05 3.92
N TYR A 252 9.35 -12.74 4.69
CA TYR A 252 10.72 -12.95 4.24
C TYR A 252 11.08 -14.43 4.15
N ALA A 253 10.55 -15.27 5.05
CA ALA A 253 10.71 -16.72 4.98
C ALA A 253 10.04 -17.31 3.72
N GLY A 254 8.92 -16.75 3.27
CA GLY A 254 8.25 -17.10 2.02
C GLY A 254 9.11 -16.78 0.80
N LEU A 255 9.61 -15.54 0.70
CA LEU A 255 10.54 -15.12 -0.38
C LEU A 255 11.80 -16.01 -0.41
N ALA A 256 12.42 -16.24 0.75
CA ALA A 256 13.58 -17.12 0.87
C ALA A 256 13.23 -18.59 0.52
N GLY A 257 12.05 -19.06 0.91
CA GLY A 257 11.58 -20.42 0.63
C GLY A 257 11.42 -20.70 -0.86
N VAL A 258 10.90 -19.74 -1.63
CA VAL A 258 10.80 -19.88 -3.09
C VAL A 258 12.19 -19.93 -3.72
N THR A 259 13.07 -18.98 -3.38
CA THR A 259 14.43 -18.96 -3.96
C THR A 259 15.25 -20.19 -3.60
N GLN A 260 15.15 -20.71 -2.37
CA GLN A 260 16.02 -21.79 -1.88
C GLN A 260 15.45 -23.20 -2.09
N ARG A 261 14.12 -23.35 -2.10
CA ARG A 261 13.44 -24.66 -2.10
C ARG A 261 12.31 -24.76 -3.10
N GLY A 262 12.02 -23.71 -3.87
CA GLY A 262 10.90 -23.68 -4.81
C GLY A 262 9.54 -23.75 -4.10
N SER A 263 9.47 -23.29 -2.84
CA SER A 263 8.27 -23.36 -1.98
C SER A 263 7.16 -22.37 -2.39
N TRP A 264 6.74 -22.42 -3.66
CA TRP A 264 5.69 -21.59 -4.23
C TRP A 264 4.35 -21.72 -3.52
N LYS A 265 3.94 -22.95 -3.16
CA LYS A 265 2.69 -23.18 -2.42
C LYS A 265 2.59 -22.33 -1.15
N ASN A 266 3.63 -22.34 -0.32
CA ASN A 266 3.64 -21.57 0.93
C ASN A 266 3.57 -20.06 0.68
N TRP A 267 4.30 -19.56 -0.33
CA TRP A 267 4.26 -18.15 -0.72
C TRP A 267 2.87 -17.72 -1.22
N LEU A 268 2.26 -18.54 -2.08
CA LEU A 268 0.93 -18.26 -2.62
C LEU A 268 -0.13 -18.29 -1.51
N LEU A 269 -0.11 -19.29 -0.63
CA LEU A 269 -1.00 -19.35 0.53
C LEU A 269 -0.84 -18.12 1.44
N TYR A 270 0.40 -17.70 1.69
CA TYR A 270 0.68 -16.51 2.50
C TYR A 270 0.07 -15.24 1.90
N ILE A 271 0.34 -14.95 0.62
CA ILE A 271 -0.17 -13.74 -0.03
C ILE A 271 -1.70 -13.78 -0.17
N LEU A 272 -2.28 -14.93 -0.52
CA LEU A 272 -3.73 -15.07 -0.61
C LEU A 272 -4.40 -14.89 0.76
N LYS A 273 -3.78 -15.39 1.84
CA LYS A 273 -4.28 -15.16 3.20
C LYS A 273 -4.17 -13.69 3.60
N ALA A 274 -3.07 -13.03 3.25
CA ALA A 274 -2.90 -11.60 3.47
C ALA A 274 -4.01 -10.80 2.76
N VAL A 275 -4.33 -11.13 1.50
CA VAL A 275 -5.45 -10.50 0.76
C VAL A 275 -6.79 -10.76 1.44
N GLU A 276 -7.07 -12.00 1.84
CA GLU A 276 -8.32 -12.34 2.54
C GLU A 276 -8.50 -11.51 3.82
N VAL A 277 -7.52 -11.56 4.71
CA VAL A 277 -7.57 -10.93 6.03
C VAL A 277 -7.67 -9.41 5.89
N THR A 278 -6.81 -8.81 5.07
CA THR A 278 -6.77 -7.34 4.94
C THR A 278 -7.97 -6.80 4.17
N SER A 279 -8.57 -7.58 3.26
CA SER A 279 -9.83 -7.20 2.63
C SER A 279 -10.98 -7.13 3.65
N ASN A 280 -11.07 -8.09 4.57
CA ASN A 280 -12.08 -8.08 5.63
C ASN A 280 -11.86 -6.91 6.61
N ILE A 281 -10.62 -6.72 7.09
CA ILE A 281 -10.28 -5.58 7.97
C ILE A 281 -10.65 -4.25 7.32
N THR A 282 -10.32 -4.08 6.04
CA THR A 282 -10.66 -2.86 5.31
C THR A 282 -12.16 -2.69 5.16
N TYR A 283 -12.89 -3.77 4.86
CA TYR A 283 -14.36 -3.77 4.77
C TYR A 283 -15.01 -3.34 6.10
N ASP A 284 -14.55 -3.88 7.22
CA ASP A 284 -15.08 -3.54 8.56
C ASP A 284 -14.78 -2.08 8.91
N LYS A 285 -13.53 -1.62 8.73
CA LYS A 285 -13.14 -0.21 8.91
C LYS A 285 -14.01 0.74 8.09
N ILE A 286 -14.30 0.38 6.85
CA ILE A 286 -15.18 1.15 5.98
C ILE A 286 -16.59 1.27 6.58
N ASN A 287 -17.13 0.17 7.11
CA ASN A 287 -18.45 0.19 7.75
C ASN A 287 -18.45 1.07 9.00
N ASP A 288 -17.43 0.94 9.85
CA ASP A 288 -17.31 1.73 11.06
C ASP A 288 -17.18 3.22 10.73
N ILE A 289 -16.38 3.58 9.72
CA ILE A 289 -16.26 4.97 9.23
C ILE A 289 -17.61 5.51 8.78
N VAL A 290 -18.38 4.74 8.00
CA VAL A 290 -19.71 5.17 7.51
C VAL A 290 -20.68 5.32 8.68
N SER A 291 -20.73 4.37 9.61
CA SER A 291 -21.61 4.43 10.77
C SER A 291 -21.26 5.60 11.70
N ALA A 292 -19.98 5.82 11.98
CA ALA A 292 -19.51 6.97 12.76
C ALA A 292 -19.88 8.30 12.10
N LYS A 293 -19.68 8.40 10.79
CA LYS A 293 -20.02 9.58 10.00
C LYS A 293 -21.51 9.89 10.05
N ASP A 294 -22.36 8.89 9.86
CA ASP A 294 -23.82 9.06 9.88
C ASP A 294 -24.32 9.45 11.27
N ALA A 295 -23.78 8.84 12.34
CA ALA A 295 -24.11 9.17 13.72
C ALA A 295 -23.70 10.62 14.08
N ILE A 296 -22.49 11.03 13.70
CA ILE A 296 -22.00 12.40 13.94
C ILE A 296 -22.80 13.41 13.14
N LEU A 297 -23.13 13.11 11.87
CA LEU A 297 -23.98 13.99 11.06
C LEU A 297 -25.35 14.20 11.69
N LYS A 298 -25.97 13.12 12.18
CA LYS A 298 -27.25 13.18 12.88
C LYS A 298 -27.17 14.06 14.13
N ALA A 299 -26.18 13.86 14.99
CA ALA A 299 -25.98 14.67 16.20
C ALA A 299 -25.77 16.16 15.87
N ILE A 300 -25.00 16.47 14.83
CA ILE A 300 -24.80 17.85 14.38
C ILE A 300 -26.12 18.49 13.92
N ILE A 301 -26.96 17.76 13.18
CA ILE A 301 -28.26 18.26 12.71
C ILE A 301 -29.24 18.49 13.88
N GLU A 302 -29.22 17.63 14.89
CA GLU A 302 -30.16 17.67 16.02
C GLU A 302 -29.75 18.70 17.09
N ASP A 303 -28.46 18.83 17.37
CA ASP A 303 -27.95 19.58 18.53
C ASP A 303 -27.31 20.93 18.17
N THR A 304 -27.24 21.30 16.87
CA THR A 304 -26.54 22.52 16.44
C THR A 304 -27.22 23.28 15.30
N ASP A 305 -26.91 24.57 15.18
CA ASP A 305 -27.29 25.42 14.06
C ASP A 305 -26.20 25.50 12.96
N ILE A 306 -25.38 24.46 12.80
CA ILE A 306 -24.31 24.44 11.79
C ILE A 306 -24.91 24.39 10.39
N ALA A 307 -24.61 25.38 9.56
CA ALA A 307 -25.04 25.40 8.16
C ALA A 307 -24.24 24.38 7.34
N ARG A 308 -24.88 23.68 6.39
CA ARG A 308 -24.25 22.67 5.51
C ARG A 308 -23.51 21.54 6.27
N PRO A 309 -24.13 20.92 7.29
CA PRO A 309 -23.46 19.97 8.18
C PRO A 309 -22.84 18.77 7.44
N GLU A 310 -23.43 18.32 6.32
CA GLU A 310 -22.89 17.26 5.48
C GLU A 310 -21.51 17.64 4.92
N SER A 311 -21.32 18.91 4.53
CA SER A 311 -20.04 19.39 4.00
C SER A 311 -18.97 19.42 5.10
N LEU A 312 -19.33 19.83 6.31
CA LEU A 312 -18.43 19.79 7.48
C LEU A 312 -18.03 18.36 7.82
N VAL A 313 -19.01 17.46 7.96
CA VAL A 313 -18.78 16.06 8.29
C VAL A 313 -17.93 15.38 7.23
N ASN A 314 -18.21 15.60 5.94
CA ASN A 314 -17.37 15.08 4.86
C ASN A 314 -15.91 15.55 4.99
N ALA A 315 -15.68 16.82 5.35
CA ALA A 315 -14.35 17.38 5.50
C ALA A 315 -13.60 16.79 6.69
N ILE A 316 -14.22 16.70 7.87
CA ILE A 316 -13.57 16.15 9.09
C ILE A 316 -13.38 14.64 9.04
N PHE A 317 -14.08 13.94 8.13
CA PHE A 317 -13.83 12.53 7.90
C PHE A 317 -12.71 12.32 6.89
N THR A 318 -12.45 13.22 5.95
CA THR A 318 -11.43 13.00 4.89
C THR A 318 -10.04 12.63 5.42
N GLN A 319 -9.71 13.09 6.63
CA GLN A 319 -8.52 12.75 7.38
C GLN A 319 -8.77 12.97 8.89
N PRO A 320 -8.11 12.23 9.79
CA PRO A 320 -8.27 12.40 11.24
C PRO A 320 -7.94 13.80 11.75
N TYR A 321 -6.91 14.43 11.20
CA TYR A 321 -6.49 15.77 11.60
C TYR A 321 -6.97 16.82 10.62
N THR A 322 -7.72 17.80 11.11
CA THR A 322 -8.14 18.94 10.30
C THR A 322 -7.69 20.28 10.89
N ARG A 323 -7.74 21.32 10.06
CA ARG A 323 -7.38 22.69 10.38
C ARG A 323 -8.41 23.62 9.75
N VAL A 324 -8.58 24.80 10.34
CA VAL A 324 -9.45 25.85 9.78
C VAL A 324 -9.16 26.11 8.30
N LYS A 325 -7.87 26.17 7.92
CA LYS A 325 -7.45 26.38 6.52
C LYS A 325 -7.95 25.32 5.54
N HIS A 326 -8.19 24.07 5.97
CA HIS A 326 -8.70 23.02 5.08
C HIS A 326 -10.16 23.30 4.68
N LEU A 327 -10.96 23.81 5.61
CA LEU A 327 -12.37 24.17 5.37
C LEU A 327 -12.48 25.45 4.54
N VAL A 328 -11.55 26.39 4.73
CA VAL A 328 -11.47 27.63 3.94
C VAL A 328 -10.98 27.33 2.52
N GLY A 329 -9.88 26.62 2.36
CA GLY A 329 -9.31 26.26 1.05
C GLY A 329 -10.23 25.36 0.21
N GLY A 330 -11.06 24.55 0.87
CA GLY A 330 -12.12 23.77 0.22
C GLY A 330 -13.38 24.57 -0.14
N ASN A 331 -13.40 25.90 0.05
CA ASN A 331 -14.58 26.77 -0.11
C ASN A 331 -15.83 26.25 0.63
N ILE A 332 -15.62 25.63 1.80
CA ILE A 332 -16.72 25.10 2.61
C ILE A 332 -17.29 26.20 3.49
N TYR A 333 -16.42 26.92 4.21
CA TYR A 333 -16.78 28.01 5.12
C TYR A 333 -15.73 29.12 5.13
N ALA A 334 -16.16 30.35 5.46
CA ALA A 334 -15.25 31.45 5.81
C ALA A 334 -14.47 31.13 7.10
N GLU A 335 -13.29 31.73 7.28
CA GLU A 335 -12.37 31.37 8.38
C GLU A 335 -13.00 31.41 9.77
N ASN A 336 -13.69 32.51 10.11
CA ASN A 336 -14.34 32.67 11.42
C ASN A 336 -15.44 31.62 11.65
N THR A 337 -16.20 31.30 10.59
CA THR A 337 -17.25 30.28 10.62
C THR A 337 -16.65 28.88 10.79
N ALA A 338 -15.60 28.55 10.02
CA ALA A 338 -14.88 27.29 10.14
C ALA A 338 -14.31 27.10 11.55
N ARG A 339 -13.69 28.15 12.13
CA ARG A 339 -13.18 28.12 13.50
C ARG A 339 -14.28 27.88 14.52
N LYS A 340 -15.37 28.67 14.44
CA LYS A 340 -16.55 28.51 15.32
C LYS A 340 -17.09 27.08 15.28
N TYR A 341 -17.26 26.51 14.09
CA TYR A 341 -17.82 25.17 13.94
C TYR A 341 -16.87 24.07 14.44
N LEU A 342 -15.56 24.19 14.20
CA LEU A 342 -14.59 23.23 14.73
C LEU A 342 -14.48 23.29 16.27
N ASP A 343 -14.53 24.50 16.85
CA ASP A 343 -14.58 24.68 18.31
C ASP A 343 -15.90 24.09 18.88
N GLN A 344 -17.03 24.32 18.23
CA GLN A 344 -18.32 23.73 18.64
C GLN A 344 -18.30 22.19 18.61
N LEU A 345 -17.69 21.57 17.58
CA LEU A 345 -17.51 20.12 17.54
C LEU A 345 -16.51 19.62 18.61
N THR A 346 -15.63 20.48 19.10
CA THR A 346 -14.75 20.17 20.23
C THR A 346 -15.55 20.15 21.53
N ASP A 347 -16.45 21.12 21.73
CA ASP A 347 -17.35 21.17 22.89
C ASP A 347 -18.30 19.96 22.94
N MET A 348 -18.70 19.44 21.78
CA MET A 348 -19.50 18.21 21.64
C MET A 348 -18.69 16.92 21.87
N GLY A 349 -17.37 17.00 22.01
CA GLY A 349 -16.50 15.81 22.13
C GLY A 349 -16.34 15.00 20.84
N VAL A 350 -16.73 15.55 19.68
CA VAL A 350 -16.49 14.92 18.37
C VAL A 350 -15.04 15.13 17.94
N LEU A 351 -14.50 16.33 18.20
CA LEU A 351 -13.13 16.69 17.91
C LEU A 351 -12.36 16.96 19.21
N GLU A 352 -11.04 16.80 19.16
CA GLU A 352 -10.12 17.25 20.21
C GLU A 352 -9.17 18.30 19.62
N LYS A 353 -9.12 19.48 20.26
CA LYS A 353 -8.20 20.55 19.85
C LYS A 353 -6.78 20.27 20.37
N ARG A 354 -5.83 20.09 19.46
CA ARG A 354 -4.41 19.86 19.78
C ARG A 354 -3.53 20.98 19.25
N VAL A 355 -2.53 21.36 20.05
CA VAL A 355 -1.47 22.27 19.62
C VAL A 355 -0.25 21.43 19.27
N ILE A 356 0.08 21.37 17.98
CA ILE A 356 1.24 20.64 17.48
C ILE A 356 2.18 21.63 16.82
N GLY A 357 3.38 21.79 17.38
CA GLY A 357 4.33 22.82 16.97
C GLY A 357 3.73 24.23 17.12
N LYS A 358 3.59 24.95 15.98
CA LYS A 358 2.99 26.30 15.93
C LYS A 358 1.52 26.29 15.44
N GLY A 359 0.95 25.13 15.17
CA GLY A 359 -0.37 24.99 14.56
C GLY A 359 -1.44 24.49 15.53
N ASN A 360 -2.66 25.03 15.39
CA ASN A 360 -3.86 24.44 15.98
C ASN A 360 -4.47 23.40 15.04
N TYR A 361 -4.71 22.22 15.58
CA TYR A 361 -5.29 21.07 14.92
C TYR A 361 -6.54 20.61 15.64
N TYR A 362 -7.46 20.00 14.90
CA TYR A 362 -8.64 19.35 15.45
C TYR A 362 -8.60 17.88 15.03
N LEU A 363 -8.47 17.00 16.01
CA LEU A 363 -8.44 15.55 15.84
C LEU A 363 -9.86 15.00 15.89
N ASN A 364 -10.30 14.33 14.83
CA ASN A 364 -11.51 13.52 14.84
C ASN A 364 -11.26 12.25 15.63
N LEU A 365 -11.79 12.20 16.85
CA LEU A 365 -11.51 11.13 17.82
C LEU A 365 -11.97 9.78 17.32
N GLU A 366 -13.17 9.71 16.75
CA GLU A 366 -13.77 8.45 16.33
C GLU A 366 -13.11 7.90 15.05
N LEU A 367 -12.84 8.78 14.07
CA LEU A 367 -12.09 8.36 12.89
C LEU A 367 -10.68 7.91 13.25
N TYR A 368 -10.00 8.63 14.15
CA TYR A 368 -8.67 8.24 14.61
C TYR A 368 -8.70 6.85 15.25
N ARG A 369 -9.64 6.60 16.16
CA ARG A 369 -9.85 5.29 16.81
C ARG A 369 -10.03 4.18 15.77
N ILE A 370 -10.95 4.36 14.82
CA ILE A 370 -11.23 3.38 13.77
C ILE A 370 -9.99 3.08 12.93
N LEU A 371 -9.16 4.08 12.61
CA LEU A 371 -7.96 3.88 11.79
C LEU A 371 -6.81 3.22 12.57
N SER A 372 -6.70 3.48 13.88
CA SER A 372 -5.61 2.99 14.74
C SER A 372 -5.77 1.52 15.19
N GLU A 373 -6.99 0.99 15.23
CA GLU A 373 -7.27 -0.44 15.52
C GLU A 373 -6.72 -1.37 14.41
#